data_AF-A0A956BF90-F1
#
_entry.id   AF-A0A956BF90-F1
#
_cell.length_a   1.000
_cell.length_b   1.000
_cell.length_c   1.000
_cell.angle_alpha   90.00
_cell.angle_beta   90.00
_cell.angle_gamma   90.00
#
_symmetry.space_group_name_H-M   'P 1'
#
loop_
_entity.id
_entity.type
_entity.pdbx_description
1 polymer ?
#
loop_
_entity_poly.entity_id
_entity_poly.type
_entity_poly.pdbx_seq_one_letter_code
_entity_poly.pdbx_strand_id
1 'polypeptide(L)'
;MKTTNQASTRRLIVGAGIIAALLISSSALAQPEWDANKGDCDHILQDNTGELAQIRRCIQIWESYRAVSAVESAERDAVAVTMSRLYHQGTESDQRLVQSALARLGARLQMNTQDSTASNSGGDQPRVQRRNREPIHVGESSSRARRRADSKNEDGLDEYRDGDYAAAVRDFESALESDPWHVFAKYNLACNLALLGRHEEALQHLDELSRWDISASSERMARARVDEDFESLRDNQEFKLITGYAVAQILNGAGAPGLNTVTALRESMEGDGFQIDSFGYDRHTRMRSAIYYQPGLQERAEDVQAMIGSPETVLRPIDWDTEYDIIVTYGDPEAATAARVPRPLVQGTFDGTIVSGDPEATGEDAVEAGEDAVDIIEDPSSAPDAVQEWMPGM
;
A
#
# COMPACT_ATOMS: atom_id res chain seq x y z
N MET A 1 -51.86 19.69 71.98
CA MET A 1 -51.93 18.44 72.77
C MET A 1 -52.44 17.30 71.91
N LYS A 2 -51.59 16.29 71.71
CA LYS A 2 -51.83 14.86 71.44
C LYS A 2 -50.92 14.33 70.34
N THR A 3 -49.85 13.70 70.81
CA THR A 3 -48.94 12.79 70.14
C THR A 3 -49.54 11.38 70.05
N THR A 4 -49.37 10.71 68.91
CA THR A 4 -49.38 9.25 68.71
C THR A 4 -48.77 9.02 67.32
N ASN A 5 -47.53 8.58 67.12
CA ASN A 5 -46.83 7.33 67.43
C ASN A 5 -47.25 6.12 66.55
N GLN A 6 -46.20 5.45 66.02
CA GLN A 6 -46.12 4.11 65.44
C GLN A 6 -46.51 3.82 63.97
N ALA A 7 -45.46 3.67 63.16
CA ALA A 7 -44.92 2.41 62.59
C ALA A 7 -45.76 1.54 61.63
N SER A 8 -45.09 1.26 60.49
CA SER A 8 -45.07 0.01 59.72
C SER A 8 -46.30 -0.36 58.91
N THR A 9 -46.19 -0.28 57.58
CA THR A 9 -46.19 -1.51 56.75
C THR A 9 -45.47 -1.29 55.42
N ARG A 10 -44.47 -2.14 55.16
CA ARG A 10 -43.83 -2.32 53.86
C ARG A 10 -44.87 -2.77 52.84
N ARG A 11 -44.93 -2.11 51.69
CA ARG A 11 -45.27 -2.75 50.42
C ARG A 11 -44.16 -2.46 49.43
N LEU A 12 -43.42 -3.53 49.10
CA LEU A 12 -42.56 -3.60 47.94
C LEU A 12 -43.42 -3.26 46.72
N ILE A 13 -43.09 -2.16 46.04
CA ILE A 13 -43.33 -2.05 44.62
C ILE A 13 -41.97 -2.26 44.00
N VAL A 14 -41.81 -3.42 43.35
CA VAL A 14 -40.71 -3.69 42.42
C VAL A 14 -40.93 -2.76 41.24
N GLY A 15 -40.45 -1.52 41.39
CA GLY A 15 -40.24 -0.63 40.27
C GLY A 15 -38.95 -1.10 39.60
N ALA A 16 -39.08 -1.71 38.43
CA ALA A 16 -37.98 -1.85 37.48
C ALA A 16 -37.54 -0.43 37.08
N GLY A 17 -36.74 0.18 37.96
CA GLY A 17 -36.00 1.38 37.65
C GLY A 17 -34.95 0.98 36.64
N ILE A 18 -35.26 1.26 35.37
CA ILE A 18 -34.28 1.36 34.31
C ILE A 18 -33.21 2.31 34.84
N ILE A 19 -32.08 1.75 35.30
CA ILE A 19 -30.85 2.51 35.40
C ILE A 19 -30.53 2.84 33.94
N ALA A 20 -31.02 3.99 33.49
CA ALA A 20 -30.43 4.66 32.35
C ALA A 20 -29.01 4.99 32.79
N ALA A 21 -28.11 4.02 32.61
CA ALA A 21 -26.70 4.32 32.48
C ALA A 21 -26.63 5.24 31.26
N LEU A 22 -26.67 6.55 31.54
CA LEU A 22 -26.09 7.53 30.65
C LEU A 22 -24.65 7.08 30.46
N LEU A 23 -24.43 6.30 29.40
CA LEU A 23 -23.14 6.19 28.76
C LEU A 23 -22.86 7.62 28.27
N ILE A 24 -22.35 8.45 29.17
CA ILE A 24 -21.61 9.63 28.78
C ILE A 24 -20.44 9.03 28.02
N SER A 25 -20.51 9.14 26.70
CA SER A 25 -19.41 8.79 25.80
C SER A 25 -18.15 9.37 26.42
N SER A 26 -17.16 8.53 26.70
CA SER A 26 -15.94 8.86 27.45
C SER A 26 -15.16 10.06 26.88
N SER A 27 -15.52 10.53 25.70
CA SER A 27 -15.00 11.71 25.02
C SER A 27 -15.41 13.06 25.64
N ALA A 28 -16.57 13.19 26.30
CA ALA A 28 -17.05 14.50 26.77
C ALA A 28 -16.32 15.05 28.01
N LEU A 29 -15.60 14.19 28.76
CA LEU A 29 -14.83 14.56 29.96
C LEU A 29 -13.32 14.40 29.79
N ALA A 30 -12.86 14.01 28.60
CA ALA A 30 -11.45 13.68 28.36
C ALA A 30 -10.54 14.92 28.58
N GLN A 31 -10.87 16.06 27.96
CA GLN A 31 -10.02 17.25 28.02
C GLN A 31 -9.87 17.87 29.43
N PRO A 32 -10.93 18.03 30.23
CA PRO A 32 -10.78 18.51 31.62
C PRO A 32 -9.92 17.59 32.50
N GLU A 33 -10.01 16.27 32.32
CA GLU A 33 -9.17 15.31 33.03
C GLU A 33 -7.70 15.37 32.56
N TRP A 34 -7.47 15.61 31.27
CA TRP A 34 -6.14 15.91 30.77
C TRP A 34 -5.57 17.16 31.44
N ASP A 35 -6.30 18.27 31.47
CA ASP A 35 -5.82 19.51 32.07
C ASP A 35 -5.53 19.38 33.57
N ALA A 36 -6.27 18.52 34.28
CA ALA A 36 -6.01 18.22 35.69
C ALA A 36 -4.79 17.32 35.94
N ASN A 37 -4.47 16.41 35.01
CA ASN A 37 -3.48 15.35 35.22
C ASN A 37 -2.20 15.47 34.36
N LYS A 38 -2.16 16.37 33.38
CA LYS A 38 -1.07 16.47 32.39
C LYS A 38 0.28 16.85 32.97
N GLY A 39 0.32 17.65 34.05
CA GLY A 39 1.58 18.19 34.57
C GLY A 39 2.44 18.80 33.45
N ASP A 40 3.69 18.36 33.35
CA ASP A 40 4.66 18.84 32.34
C ASP A 40 4.54 18.14 30.97
N CYS A 41 3.52 17.31 30.75
CA CYS A 41 3.44 16.47 29.55
C CYS A 41 3.26 17.25 28.24
N ASP A 42 2.63 18.43 28.25
CA ASP A 42 2.57 19.28 27.04
C ASP A 42 4.01 19.68 26.63
N HIS A 43 4.82 20.17 27.58
CA HIS A 43 6.22 20.54 27.32
C HIS A 43 7.07 19.34 26.92
N ILE A 44 6.97 18.21 27.63
CA ILE A 44 7.76 17.01 27.33
C ILE A 44 7.46 16.47 25.94
N LEU A 45 6.18 16.39 25.56
CA LEU A 45 5.75 15.83 24.29
C LEU A 45 5.96 16.79 23.11
N GLN A 46 5.76 18.09 23.29
CA GLN A 46 5.94 19.07 22.22
C GLN A 46 7.41 19.45 22.01
N ASP A 47 8.18 19.60 23.09
CA ASP A 47 9.57 20.09 22.98
C ASP A 47 10.62 18.96 22.94
N ASN A 48 10.18 17.70 23.03
CA ASN A 48 11.04 16.51 22.97
C ASN A 48 12.15 16.49 24.06
N THR A 49 11.87 16.98 25.27
CA THR A 49 12.87 17.27 26.31
C THR A 49 12.99 16.25 27.46
N GLY A 50 12.08 15.26 27.59
CA GLY A 50 12.04 14.34 28.75
C GLY A 50 12.70 12.96 28.58
N GLU A 51 13.08 12.31 29.68
CA GLU A 51 13.59 10.92 29.70
C GLU A 51 12.55 9.91 29.21
N LEU A 52 12.97 8.75 28.67
CA LEU A 52 12.04 7.74 28.11
C LEU A 52 10.93 7.32 29.09
N ALA A 53 11.25 7.21 30.39
CA ALA A 53 10.26 6.89 31.42
C ALA A 53 9.21 8.01 31.60
N GLN A 54 9.61 9.27 31.44
CA GLN A 54 8.70 10.42 31.52
C GLN A 54 7.83 10.50 30.27
N ILE A 55 8.40 10.28 29.08
CA ILE A 55 7.65 10.20 27.82
C ILE A 55 6.60 9.08 27.89
N ARG A 56 6.99 7.89 28.34
CA ARG A 56 6.09 6.74 28.53
C ARG A 56 4.89 7.10 29.41
N ARG A 57 5.17 7.69 30.57
CA ARG A 57 4.11 8.15 31.50
C ARG A 57 3.20 9.18 30.82
N CYS A 58 3.76 10.13 30.10
CA CYS A 58 2.97 11.15 29.41
C CYS A 58 2.08 10.56 28.31
N ILE A 59 2.57 9.58 27.55
CA ILE A 59 1.77 8.90 26.52
C ILE A 59 0.66 8.06 27.15
N GLN A 60 0.89 7.42 28.29
CA GLN A 60 -0.18 6.70 29.02
C GLN A 60 -1.30 7.64 29.48
N ILE A 61 -0.95 8.81 30.01
CA ILE A 61 -1.93 9.84 30.42
C ILE A 61 -2.62 10.42 29.18
N TRP A 62 -1.89 10.62 28.09
CA TRP A 62 -2.41 11.11 26.81
C TRP A 62 -3.44 10.13 26.24
N GLU A 63 -3.12 8.84 26.24
CA GLU A 63 -4.02 7.77 25.82
C GLU A 63 -5.26 7.66 26.72
N SER A 64 -5.15 8.05 27.98
CA SER A 64 -6.29 8.00 28.91
C SER A 64 -7.23 9.20 28.76
N TYR A 65 -6.68 10.40 28.51
CA TYR A 65 -7.44 11.64 28.69
C TYR A 65 -7.32 12.68 27.55
N ARG A 66 -6.29 12.68 26.70
CA ARG A 66 -6.16 13.77 25.71
C ARG A 66 -7.21 13.64 24.61
N ALA A 67 -8.02 14.70 24.44
CA ALA A 67 -8.89 14.83 23.29
C ALA A 67 -8.07 15.23 22.05
N VAL A 68 -8.05 14.37 21.03
CA VAL A 68 -7.28 14.61 19.79
C VAL A 68 -7.79 15.83 19.01
N SER A 69 -9.10 16.11 19.10
CA SER A 69 -9.70 17.32 18.53
C SER A 69 -9.17 18.63 19.13
N ALA A 70 -8.52 18.57 20.30
CA ALA A 70 -7.89 19.70 20.97
C ALA A 70 -6.35 19.74 20.78
N VAL A 71 -5.82 19.00 19.80
CA VAL A 71 -4.41 19.08 19.40
C VAL A 71 -4.32 19.81 18.06
N GLU A 72 -3.75 21.01 18.10
CA GLU A 72 -3.54 21.87 16.94
C GLU A 72 -2.62 21.20 15.91
N SER A 73 -2.80 21.50 14.62
CA SER A 73 -2.04 20.85 13.54
C SER A 73 -0.52 20.97 13.72
N ALA A 74 -0.03 22.13 14.17
CA ALA A 74 1.38 22.38 14.43
C ALA A 74 1.95 21.58 15.62
N GLU A 75 1.10 21.18 16.56
CA GLU A 75 1.52 20.39 17.74
C GLU A 75 1.59 18.89 17.42
N ARG A 76 0.83 18.42 16.42
CA ARG A 76 0.75 16.98 16.09
C ARG A 76 2.10 16.42 15.69
N ASP A 77 2.83 17.13 14.84
CA ASP A 77 4.14 16.68 14.35
C ASP A 77 5.15 16.60 15.50
N ALA A 78 5.15 17.62 16.38
CA ALA A 78 6.04 17.69 17.53
C ALA A 78 5.77 16.56 18.54
N VAL A 79 4.51 16.31 18.85
CA VAL A 79 4.09 15.18 19.70
C VAL A 79 4.46 13.84 19.05
N ALA A 80 4.28 13.72 17.74
CA ALA A 80 4.62 12.51 16.99
C ALA A 80 6.13 12.22 16.99
N VAL A 81 6.99 13.25 16.89
CA VAL A 81 8.45 13.12 17.05
C VAL A 81 8.78 12.48 18.39
N THR A 82 8.25 13.04 19.48
CA THR A 82 8.59 12.58 20.84
C THR A 82 8.04 11.18 21.12
N MET A 83 6.83 10.87 20.63
CA MET A 83 6.28 9.50 20.69
C MET A 83 7.17 8.52 19.93
N SER A 84 7.62 8.90 18.72
CA SER A 84 8.49 8.06 17.90
C SER A 84 9.86 7.81 18.56
N ARG A 85 10.38 8.78 19.32
CA ARG A 85 11.59 8.56 20.15
C ARG A 85 11.39 7.42 21.16
N LEU A 86 10.24 7.39 21.84
CA LEU A 86 9.93 6.31 22.77
C LEU A 86 9.76 4.96 22.04
N TYR A 87 9.19 4.95 20.83
CA TYR A 87 9.06 3.72 20.04
C TYR A 87 10.43 3.08 19.74
N HIS A 88 11.40 3.88 19.30
CA HIS A 88 12.71 3.38 18.89
C HIS A 88 13.62 3.01 20.06
N GLN A 89 13.54 3.74 21.18
CA GLN A 89 14.44 3.56 22.31
C GLN A 89 13.81 2.81 23.48
N GLY A 90 12.51 2.52 23.41
CA GLY A 90 11.73 1.86 24.44
C GLY A 90 11.69 0.34 24.33
N THR A 91 10.82 -0.26 25.14
CA THR A 91 10.53 -1.69 25.15
C THR A 91 9.45 -2.05 24.12
N GLU A 92 9.25 -3.34 23.84
CA GLU A 92 8.14 -3.82 22.99
C GLU A 92 6.75 -3.35 23.48
N SER A 93 6.59 -3.19 24.80
CA SER A 93 5.35 -2.64 25.37
C SER A 93 5.18 -1.14 25.06
N ASP A 94 6.29 -0.42 24.95
CA ASP A 94 6.28 1.00 24.55
C ASP A 94 5.97 1.17 23.08
N GLN A 95 6.45 0.25 22.24
CA GLN A 95 6.14 0.24 20.81
C GLN A 95 4.63 0.14 20.58
N ARG A 96 3.96 -0.80 21.24
CA ARG A 96 2.49 -0.94 21.18
C ARG A 96 1.76 0.30 21.70
N LEU A 97 2.22 0.85 22.82
CA LEU A 97 1.65 2.07 23.40
C LEU A 97 1.76 3.25 22.44
N VAL A 98 2.92 3.43 21.81
CA VAL A 98 3.17 4.51 20.84
C VAL A 98 2.37 4.31 19.55
N GLN A 99 2.28 3.09 19.03
CA GLN A 99 1.47 2.80 17.84
C GLN A 99 0.01 3.18 18.06
N SER A 100 -0.56 2.84 19.22
CA SER A 100 -1.93 3.25 19.61
C SER A 100 -2.08 4.77 19.64
N ALA A 101 -1.15 5.46 20.31
CA ALA A 101 -1.20 6.91 20.45
C ALA A 101 -1.07 7.66 19.11
N LEU A 102 -0.16 7.23 18.25
CA LEU A 102 0.06 7.81 16.91
C LEU A 102 -1.15 7.58 15.99
N ALA A 103 -1.72 6.37 16.00
CA ALA A 103 -2.93 6.06 15.26
C ALA A 103 -4.08 6.97 15.70
N ARG A 104 -4.24 7.18 17.01
CA ARG A 104 -5.29 8.07 17.54
C ARG A 104 -5.05 9.53 17.18
N LEU A 105 -3.79 9.97 17.17
CA LEU A 105 -3.38 11.32 16.75
C LEU A 105 -3.57 11.56 15.23
N GLY A 106 -3.67 10.49 14.44
CA GLY A 106 -3.63 10.56 12.98
C GLY A 106 -2.24 10.93 12.45
N ALA A 107 -1.18 10.58 13.19
CA ALA A 107 0.20 10.85 12.86
C ALA A 107 0.97 9.56 12.53
N ARG A 108 1.99 9.66 11.68
CA ARG A 108 2.84 8.52 11.32
C ARG A 108 4.02 8.38 12.28
N LEU A 109 4.48 7.15 12.45
CA LEU A 109 5.73 6.86 13.15
C LEU A 109 6.90 7.49 12.38
N GLN A 110 7.70 8.31 13.07
CA GLN A 110 8.87 8.95 12.49
C GLN A 110 10.11 8.08 12.73
N MET A 111 10.94 7.88 11.71
CA MET A 111 12.20 7.14 11.86
C MET A 111 13.30 8.04 12.40
N ASN A 112 14.09 7.52 13.34
CA ASN A 112 15.02 8.31 14.15
C ASN A 112 16.21 8.79 13.31
N THR A 113 16.35 10.10 13.08
CA THR A 113 17.52 10.74 12.43
C THR A 113 18.52 11.33 13.44
N GLN A 114 18.50 10.87 14.68
CA GLN A 114 19.39 11.38 15.73
C GLN A 114 20.59 10.47 15.96
N ASP A 115 21.55 10.53 15.03
CA ASP A 115 22.97 10.32 15.32
C ASP A 115 23.90 11.14 14.40
N SER A 116 23.41 12.31 13.93
CA SER A 116 24.16 13.21 13.04
C SER A 116 24.43 14.56 13.70
N THR A 117 25.12 14.56 14.84
CA THR A 117 25.87 15.75 15.26
C THR A 117 27.29 15.65 14.73
N ALA A 118 27.64 16.60 13.85
CA ALA A 118 28.96 16.84 13.24
C ALA A 118 29.24 16.20 11.86
N SER A 119 28.62 16.74 10.80
CA SER A 119 29.40 17.57 9.86
C SER A 119 28.51 18.33 8.90
N ASN A 120 28.92 19.57 8.72
CA ASN A 120 28.32 20.62 7.93
C ASN A 120 28.35 20.25 6.43
N SER A 121 27.18 19.94 5.86
CA SER A 121 26.83 20.04 4.44
C SER A 121 25.31 19.93 4.37
N GLY A 122 24.64 20.89 3.73
CA GLY A 122 23.18 21.06 3.75
C GLY A 122 22.40 19.75 3.55
N GLY A 123 21.65 19.34 4.57
CA GLY A 123 20.80 18.16 4.57
C GLY A 123 19.45 18.47 3.95
N ASP A 124 19.29 18.05 2.70
CA ASP A 124 18.04 17.91 2.00
C ASP A 124 17.08 17.03 2.81
N GLN A 125 15.79 17.40 2.86
CA GLN A 125 14.74 16.51 3.36
C GLN A 125 14.74 15.22 2.50
N PRO A 126 14.17 14.08 2.95
CA PRO A 126 13.77 13.05 2.01
C PRO A 126 12.60 13.62 1.19
N ARG A 127 12.94 14.39 0.16
CA ARG A 127 12.03 14.72 -0.92
C ARG A 127 11.58 13.40 -1.49
N VAL A 128 10.26 13.24 -1.55
CA VAL A 128 9.56 12.39 -2.51
C VAL A 128 9.93 12.88 -3.92
N GLN A 129 11.18 12.63 -4.34
CA GLN A 129 11.75 12.90 -5.65
C GLN A 129 12.91 11.92 -5.90
N ARG A 130 12.60 10.64 -6.14
CA ARG A 130 13.51 9.79 -6.95
C ARG A 130 13.43 10.12 -8.46
N ARG A 131 12.69 11.17 -8.84
CA ARG A 131 12.38 11.50 -10.25
C ARG A 131 13.57 11.89 -11.13
N ASN A 132 14.73 12.27 -10.58
CA ASN A 132 15.86 12.78 -11.38
C ASN A 132 17.22 12.27 -10.87
N ARG A 133 17.40 10.97 -10.62
CA ARG A 133 18.78 10.44 -10.53
C ARG A 133 19.28 10.24 -11.94
N GLU A 134 20.37 10.92 -12.30
CA GLU A 134 20.95 10.81 -13.64
C GLU A 134 21.24 9.35 -13.97
N PRO A 135 20.88 8.90 -15.19
CA PRO A 135 21.31 7.60 -15.67
C PRO A 135 22.83 7.49 -15.57
N ILE A 136 23.29 6.35 -15.06
CA ILE A 136 24.70 5.98 -15.03
C ILE A 136 25.01 5.39 -16.40
N HIS A 137 25.84 6.10 -17.16
CA HIS A 137 26.33 5.59 -18.43
C HIS A 137 27.28 4.41 -18.19
N VAL A 138 26.92 3.24 -18.71
CA VAL A 138 27.72 2.04 -18.55
C VAL A 138 28.97 2.12 -19.42
N GLY A 139 30.14 2.02 -18.78
CA GLY A 139 31.43 2.09 -19.47
C GLY A 139 31.79 0.83 -20.25
N GLU A 140 32.81 0.95 -21.11
CA GLU A 140 33.33 -0.19 -21.85
C GLU A 140 34.33 -1.01 -21.02
N SER A 141 34.10 -2.31 -20.95
CA SER A 141 35.05 -3.28 -20.40
C SER A 141 35.81 -4.02 -21.51
N SER A 142 37.06 -4.41 -21.25
CA SER A 142 37.82 -5.21 -22.21
C SER A 142 37.23 -6.62 -22.36
N SER A 143 37.40 -7.28 -23.51
CA SER A 143 36.93 -8.67 -23.69
C SER A 143 37.56 -9.65 -22.69
N ARG A 144 38.77 -9.36 -22.19
CA ARG A 144 39.44 -10.15 -21.16
C ARG A 144 38.83 -9.91 -19.77
N ALA A 145 38.47 -8.66 -19.47
CA ALA A 145 37.76 -8.29 -18.24
C ALA A 145 36.40 -8.99 -18.17
N ARG A 146 35.58 -8.86 -19.23
CA ARG A 146 34.29 -9.54 -19.36
C ARG A 146 34.40 -11.05 -19.11
N ARG A 147 35.29 -11.76 -19.83
CA ARG A 147 35.47 -13.21 -19.64
C ARG A 147 35.86 -13.62 -18.21
N ARG A 148 36.62 -12.78 -17.50
CA ARG A 148 36.97 -13.05 -16.10
C ARG A 148 35.76 -12.85 -15.20
N ALA A 149 34.98 -11.80 -15.44
CA ALA A 149 33.73 -11.55 -14.73
C ALA A 149 32.69 -12.64 -14.99
N ASP A 150 32.54 -13.09 -16.24
CA ASP A 150 31.64 -14.19 -16.62
C ASP A 150 31.99 -15.46 -15.82
N SER A 151 33.27 -15.85 -15.82
CA SER A 151 33.75 -17.01 -15.07
C SER A 151 33.48 -16.88 -13.57
N LYS A 152 33.70 -15.70 -12.99
CA LYS A 152 33.43 -15.46 -11.57
C LYS A 152 31.94 -15.42 -11.24
N ASN A 153 31.12 -14.93 -12.15
CA ASN A 153 29.68 -15.00 -12.03
C ASN A 153 29.16 -16.46 -12.14
N GLU A 154 29.79 -17.29 -12.97
CA GLU A 154 29.48 -18.73 -13.05
C GLU A 154 29.83 -19.44 -11.74
N ASP A 155 31.04 -19.21 -11.19
CA ASP A 155 31.45 -19.75 -9.88
C ASP A 155 30.43 -19.35 -8.78
N GLY A 156 30.08 -18.07 -8.69
CA GLY A 156 29.11 -17.58 -7.69
C GLY A 156 27.70 -18.12 -7.89
N LEU A 157 27.28 -18.42 -9.12
CA LEU A 157 26.00 -19.09 -9.38
C LEU A 157 26.00 -20.55 -8.93
N ASP A 158 27.14 -21.24 -9.03
CA ASP A 158 27.28 -22.60 -8.50
C ASP A 158 27.21 -22.60 -6.97
N GLU A 159 27.91 -21.67 -6.31
CA GLU A 159 27.84 -21.50 -4.85
C GLU A 159 26.43 -21.10 -4.36
N TYR A 160 25.73 -20.25 -5.11
CA TYR A 160 24.32 -19.92 -4.84
C TYR A 160 23.41 -21.16 -4.90
N ARG A 161 23.59 -22.03 -5.90
CA ARG A 161 22.82 -23.28 -6.04
C ARG A 161 23.11 -24.26 -4.91
N ASP A 162 24.34 -24.24 -4.38
CA ASP A 162 24.75 -25.03 -3.22
C ASP A 162 24.26 -24.43 -1.89
N GLY A 163 23.67 -23.22 -1.91
CA GLY A 163 23.16 -22.51 -0.75
C GLY A 163 24.24 -21.78 0.05
N ASP A 164 25.49 -21.72 -0.43
CA ASP A 164 26.56 -20.94 0.19
C ASP A 164 26.54 -19.51 -0.32
N TYR A 165 25.54 -18.75 0.11
CA TYR A 165 25.35 -17.36 -0.31
C TYR A 165 26.53 -16.45 0.07
N ALA A 166 27.24 -16.77 1.16
CA ALA A 166 28.41 -15.99 1.59
C ALA A 166 29.61 -16.22 0.67
N ALA A 167 29.77 -17.44 0.14
CA ALA A 167 30.74 -17.69 -0.92
C ALA A 167 30.31 -17.00 -2.22
N ALA A 168 29.05 -17.18 -2.62
CA ALA A 168 28.53 -16.60 -3.86
C ALA A 168 28.75 -15.08 -3.93
N VAL A 169 28.50 -14.37 -2.82
CA VAL A 169 28.80 -12.93 -2.69
C VAL A 169 30.26 -12.61 -3.05
N ARG A 170 31.24 -13.37 -2.52
CA ARG A 170 32.67 -13.12 -2.80
C ARG A 170 32.99 -13.28 -4.28
N ASP A 171 32.40 -14.28 -4.94
CA ASP A 171 32.65 -14.50 -6.36
C ASP A 171 31.92 -13.47 -7.23
N PHE A 172 30.72 -13.01 -6.87
CA PHE A 172 30.09 -11.88 -7.56
C PHE A 172 30.83 -10.56 -7.35
N GLU A 173 31.37 -10.31 -6.15
CA GLU A 173 32.26 -9.16 -5.90
C GLU A 173 33.52 -9.26 -6.78
N SER A 174 34.14 -10.44 -6.87
CA SER A 174 35.30 -10.67 -7.74
C SER A 174 34.97 -10.50 -9.23
N ALA A 175 33.75 -10.85 -9.64
CA ALA A 175 33.26 -10.57 -10.99
C ALA A 175 33.18 -9.07 -11.25
N LEU A 176 32.65 -8.29 -10.30
CA LEU A 176 32.55 -6.83 -10.40
C LEU A 176 33.90 -6.11 -10.29
N GLU A 177 34.87 -6.67 -9.57
CA GLU A 177 36.27 -6.18 -9.60
C GLU A 177 36.90 -6.35 -10.99
N SER A 178 36.54 -7.43 -11.70
CA SER A 178 37.03 -7.69 -13.05
C SER A 178 36.32 -6.85 -14.10
N ASP A 179 35.00 -6.72 -14.00
CA ASP A 179 34.14 -5.89 -14.85
C ASP A 179 33.08 -5.17 -13.98
N PRO A 180 33.30 -3.88 -13.65
CA PRO A 180 32.38 -3.10 -12.83
C PRO A 180 30.97 -2.95 -13.41
N TRP A 181 30.83 -3.21 -14.71
CA TRP A 181 29.61 -3.04 -15.50
C TRP A 181 28.88 -4.37 -15.76
N HIS A 182 29.28 -5.44 -15.07
CA HIS A 182 28.72 -6.76 -15.27
C HIS A 182 27.34 -6.92 -14.59
N VAL A 183 26.28 -6.71 -15.39
CA VAL A 183 24.86 -6.69 -14.96
C VAL A 183 24.45 -7.90 -14.13
N PHE A 184 24.80 -9.10 -14.60
CA PHE A 184 24.36 -10.35 -13.98
C PHE A 184 24.95 -10.51 -12.58
N ALA A 185 26.26 -10.29 -12.44
CA ALA A 185 26.96 -10.33 -11.17
C ALA A 185 26.42 -9.29 -10.19
N LYS A 186 26.13 -8.06 -10.65
CA LYS A 186 25.57 -7.01 -9.79
C LYS A 186 24.19 -7.36 -9.25
N TYR A 187 23.33 -7.91 -10.11
CA TYR A 187 22.01 -8.39 -9.70
C TYR A 187 22.11 -9.58 -8.75
N ASN A 188 22.93 -10.59 -9.08
CA ASN A 188 23.08 -11.80 -8.27
C ASN A 188 23.71 -11.50 -6.91
N LEU A 189 24.62 -10.53 -6.85
CA LEU A 189 25.16 -10.00 -5.60
C LEU A 189 24.03 -9.45 -4.72
N ALA A 190 23.13 -8.63 -5.28
CA ALA A 190 21.99 -8.10 -4.53
C ALA A 190 21.07 -9.22 -4.02
N CYS A 191 20.77 -10.24 -4.84
CA CYS A 191 20.00 -11.42 -4.40
C CYS A 191 20.63 -12.11 -3.19
N ASN A 192 21.93 -12.42 -3.26
CA ASN A 192 22.61 -13.16 -2.21
C ASN A 192 22.80 -12.32 -0.94
N LEU A 193 22.96 -11.00 -1.07
CA LEU A 193 22.93 -10.08 0.06
C LEU A 193 21.55 -10.06 0.74
N ALA A 194 20.46 -10.06 -0.03
CA ALA A 194 19.11 -10.14 0.52
C ALA A 194 18.88 -11.46 1.29
N LEU A 195 19.30 -12.60 0.71
CA LEU A 195 19.23 -13.92 1.34
C LEU A 195 20.06 -14.04 2.63
N LEU A 196 21.17 -13.28 2.73
CA LEU A 196 21.97 -13.18 3.95
C LEU A 196 21.42 -12.18 4.98
N GLY A 197 20.30 -11.51 4.70
CA GLY A 197 19.73 -10.47 5.55
C GLY A 197 20.47 -9.12 5.49
N ARG A 198 21.44 -8.96 4.57
CA ARG A 198 22.20 -7.73 4.34
C ARG A 198 21.41 -6.76 3.44
N HIS A 199 20.23 -6.38 3.93
CA HIS A 199 19.20 -5.68 3.16
C HIS A 199 19.64 -4.31 2.62
N GLU A 200 20.33 -3.50 3.43
CA GLU A 200 20.79 -2.16 3.01
C GLU A 200 21.78 -2.26 1.84
N GLU A 201 22.68 -3.25 1.87
CA GLU A 201 23.66 -3.47 0.80
C GLU A 201 22.98 -3.99 -0.48
N ALA A 202 22.01 -4.90 -0.35
CA ALA A 202 21.20 -5.35 -1.47
C ALA A 202 20.49 -4.18 -2.17
N LEU A 203 19.86 -3.28 -1.40
CA LEU A 203 19.17 -2.10 -1.91
C LEU A 203 20.13 -1.12 -2.61
N GLN A 204 21.33 -0.92 -2.08
CA GLN A 204 22.35 -0.09 -2.73
C GLN A 204 22.72 -0.63 -4.12
N HIS A 205 22.93 -1.94 -4.24
CA HIS A 205 23.24 -2.56 -5.53
C HIS A 205 22.07 -2.50 -6.52
N LEU A 206 20.83 -2.72 -6.05
CA LEU A 206 19.62 -2.59 -6.87
C LEU A 206 19.41 -1.14 -7.34
N ASP A 207 19.56 -0.15 -6.46
CA ASP A 207 19.39 1.27 -6.82
C ASP A 207 20.45 1.75 -7.80
N GLU A 208 21.69 1.28 -7.65
CA GLU A 208 22.72 1.61 -8.63
C GLU A 208 22.45 0.92 -9.97
N LEU A 209 22.11 -0.38 -9.94
CA LEU A 209 21.76 -1.12 -11.14
C LEU A 209 20.59 -0.46 -11.88
N SER A 210 19.51 -0.07 -11.17
CA SER A 210 18.33 0.56 -11.77
C SER A 210 18.61 1.88 -12.50
N ARG A 211 19.78 2.49 -12.28
CA ARG A 211 20.22 3.72 -12.94
C ARG A 211 21.08 3.46 -14.17
N TRP A 212 21.54 2.23 -14.42
CA TRP A 212 22.37 1.91 -15.57
C TRP A 212 21.57 2.06 -16.88
N ASP A 213 22.11 2.80 -17.84
CA ASP A 213 21.45 3.14 -19.11
C ASP A 213 21.48 2.03 -20.17
N ILE A 214 21.26 0.78 -19.75
CA ILE A 214 21.28 -0.41 -20.61
C ILE A 214 20.03 -1.27 -20.39
N SER A 215 19.50 -1.84 -21.47
CA SER A 215 18.24 -2.63 -21.42
C SER A 215 18.29 -3.79 -20.44
N ALA A 216 19.45 -4.44 -20.33
CA ALA A 216 19.66 -5.55 -19.41
C ALA A 216 19.45 -5.17 -17.94
N SER A 217 19.65 -3.90 -17.56
CA SER A 217 19.32 -3.45 -16.21
C SER A 217 17.81 -3.43 -15.97
N SER A 218 17.04 -2.85 -16.90
CA SER A 218 15.57 -2.81 -16.81
C SER A 218 14.97 -4.22 -16.75
N GLU A 219 15.52 -5.16 -17.52
CA GLU A 219 15.14 -6.59 -17.47
C GLU A 219 15.36 -7.19 -16.08
N ARG A 220 16.48 -6.84 -15.41
CA ARG A 220 16.77 -7.27 -14.03
C ARG A 220 15.85 -6.64 -13.00
N MET A 221 15.49 -5.36 -13.16
CA MET A 221 14.52 -4.72 -12.28
C MET A 221 13.14 -5.34 -12.40
N ALA A 222 12.71 -5.70 -13.61
CA ALA A 222 11.47 -6.45 -13.82
C ALA A 222 11.53 -7.83 -13.14
N ARG A 223 12.66 -8.54 -13.27
CA ARG A 223 12.87 -9.83 -12.58
C ARG A 223 12.81 -9.70 -11.05
N ALA A 224 13.38 -8.65 -10.47
CA ALA A 224 13.37 -8.41 -9.02
C ALA A 224 11.94 -8.38 -8.43
N ARG A 225 10.94 -7.94 -9.22
CA ARG A 225 9.52 -7.90 -8.79
C ARG A 225 8.91 -9.28 -8.52
N VAL A 226 9.49 -10.33 -9.06
CA VAL A 226 8.99 -11.70 -8.93
C VAL A 226 10.02 -12.69 -8.37
N ASP A 227 11.26 -12.25 -8.13
CA ASP A 227 12.31 -13.11 -7.59
C ASP A 227 12.13 -13.39 -6.10
N GLU A 228 12.11 -14.66 -5.71
CA GLU A 228 11.89 -15.08 -4.32
C GLU A 228 13.08 -14.71 -3.41
N ASP A 229 14.27 -14.51 -3.97
CA ASP A 229 15.45 -14.06 -3.25
C ASP A 229 15.25 -12.70 -2.54
N PHE A 230 14.28 -11.91 -2.99
CA PHE A 230 13.91 -10.61 -2.42
C PHE A 230 12.65 -10.64 -1.55
N GLU A 231 12.16 -11.81 -1.15
CA GLU A 231 10.93 -11.93 -0.35
C GLU A 231 11.00 -11.11 0.96
N SER A 232 12.16 -11.10 1.62
CA SER A 232 12.39 -10.31 2.84
C SER A 232 12.36 -8.79 2.62
N LEU A 233 12.39 -8.33 1.38
CA LEU A 233 12.39 -6.91 0.99
C LEU A 233 11.04 -6.42 0.44
N ARG A 234 10.03 -7.29 0.28
CA ARG A 234 8.75 -6.90 -0.34
C ARG A 234 8.04 -5.75 0.39
N ASP A 235 8.13 -5.72 1.72
CA ASP A 235 7.56 -4.65 2.55
C ASP A 235 8.45 -3.40 2.64
N ASN A 236 9.68 -3.46 2.13
CA ASN A 236 10.59 -2.33 2.18
C ASN A 236 10.19 -1.27 1.14
N GLN A 237 9.89 -0.06 1.60
CA GLN A 237 9.48 1.05 0.74
C GLN A 237 10.52 1.40 -0.33
N GLU A 238 11.82 1.33 0.00
CA GLU A 238 12.88 1.61 -0.95
C GLU A 238 12.96 0.54 -2.04
N PHE A 239 12.80 -0.74 -1.68
CA PHE A 239 12.71 -1.83 -2.65
C PHE A 239 11.57 -1.62 -3.65
N LYS A 240 10.37 -1.29 -3.16
CA LYS A 240 9.20 -0.96 -4.01
C LYS A 240 9.50 0.15 -4.99
N LEU A 241 10.13 1.24 -4.51
CA LEU A 241 10.50 2.36 -5.35
C LEU A 241 11.57 2.02 -6.38
N ILE A 242 12.60 1.25 -6.00
CA ILE A 242 13.70 0.86 -6.91
C ILE A 242 13.22 -0.04 -8.02
N THR A 243 12.49 -1.10 -7.67
CA THR A 243 12.14 -2.19 -8.59
C THR A 243 10.81 -1.95 -9.30
N GLY A 244 9.93 -1.13 -8.72
CA GLY A 244 8.55 -1.02 -9.13
C GLY A 244 7.67 -2.19 -8.69
N TYR A 245 8.17 -3.04 -7.77
CA TYR A 245 7.32 -4.03 -7.09
C TYR A 245 6.18 -3.32 -6.36
N ALA A 246 4.97 -3.84 -6.53
CA ALA A 246 3.77 -3.24 -5.97
C ALA A 246 2.71 -4.32 -5.72
N VAL A 247 2.13 -4.26 -4.52
CA VAL A 247 0.93 -5.02 -4.17
C VAL A 247 -0.29 -4.23 -4.61
N ALA A 248 -1.20 -4.86 -5.34
CA ALA A 248 -2.35 -4.19 -5.93
C ALA A 248 -3.69 -4.83 -5.58
N GLN A 249 -4.71 -3.98 -5.57
CA GLN A 249 -6.11 -4.37 -5.51
C GLN A 249 -6.82 -3.95 -6.80
N ILE A 250 -7.71 -4.81 -7.30
CA ILE A 250 -8.57 -4.52 -8.45
C ILE A 250 -10.04 -4.63 -8.03
N LEU A 251 -10.78 -3.54 -8.21
CA LEU A 251 -12.19 -3.39 -7.89
C LEU A 251 -12.99 -3.15 -9.17
N ASN A 252 -13.87 -4.09 -9.50
CA ASN A 252 -14.79 -4.01 -10.63
C ASN A 252 -16.03 -3.18 -10.28
N GLY A 253 -16.02 -1.91 -10.68
CA GLY A 253 -17.17 -1.01 -10.58
C GLY A 253 -18.12 -1.06 -11.77
N ALA A 254 -17.88 -1.90 -12.78
CA ALA A 254 -18.77 -2.06 -13.92
C ALA A 254 -19.77 -3.22 -13.74
N GLY A 255 -19.68 -3.98 -12.64
CA GLY A 255 -20.55 -5.13 -12.39
C GLY A 255 -20.24 -6.30 -13.33
N ALA A 256 -21.23 -7.18 -13.55
CA ALA A 256 -21.05 -8.37 -14.41
C ALA A 256 -20.47 -8.06 -15.82
N PRO A 257 -20.90 -6.98 -16.53
CA PRO A 257 -20.31 -6.63 -17.82
C PRO A 257 -18.80 -6.39 -17.81
N GLY A 258 -18.25 -5.85 -16.72
CA GLY A 258 -16.81 -5.55 -16.61
C GLY A 258 -15.92 -6.73 -16.24
N LEU A 259 -16.49 -7.91 -15.91
CA LEU A 259 -15.74 -9.03 -15.35
C LEU A 259 -14.63 -9.53 -16.28
N ASN A 260 -14.92 -9.65 -17.58
CA ASN A 260 -13.92 -10.10 -18.56
C ASN A 260 -12.78 -9.09 -18.66
N THR A 261 -13.09 -7.78 -18.67
CA THR A 261 -12.07 -6.74 -18.76
C THR A 261 -11.17 -6.71 -17.53
N VAL A 262 -11.73 -6.75 -16.32
CA VAL A 262 -10.90 -6.74 -15.10
C VAL A 262 -10.11 -8.04 -14.93
N THR A 263 -10.60 -9.17 -15.46
CA THR A 263 -9.87 -10.43 -15.46
C THR A 263 -8.66 -10.37 -16.40
N ALA A 264 -8.84 -9.86 -17.62
CA ALA A 264 -7.74 -9.64 -18.56
C ALA A 264 -6.72 -8.61 -18.03
N LEU A 265 -7.21 -7.56 -17.35
CA LEU A 265 -6.34 -6.60 -16.68
C LEU A 265 -5.51 -7.26 -15.59
N ARG A 266 -6.12 -8.10 -14.75
CA ARG A 266 -5.41 -8.86 -13.71
C ARG A 266 -4.29 -9.69 -14.30
N GLU A 267 -4.56 -10.47 -15.35
CA GLU A 267 -3.55 -11.29 -16.03
C GLU A 267 -2.41 -10.43 -16.62
N SER A 268 -2.74 -9.27 -17.19
CA SER A 268 -1.75 -8.34 -17.73
C SER A 268 -0.86 -7.74 -16.63
N MET A 269 -1.46 -7.40 -15.48
CA MET A 269 -0.73 -6.87 -14.32
C MET A 269 0.15 -7.95 -13.68
N GLU A 270 -0.37 -9.16 -13.45
CA GLU A 270 0.41 -10.30 -12.93
C GLU A 270 1.60 -10.61 -13.86
N GLY A 271 1.40 -10.58 -15.18
CA GLY A 271 2.44 -10.78 -16.18
C GLY A 271 3.56 -9.72 -16.17
N ASP A 272 3.27 -8.51 -15.66
CA ASP A 272 4.24 -7.41 -15.50
C ASP A 272 4.82 -7.32 -14.07
N GLY A 273 4.54 -8.31 -13.23
CA GLY A 273 5.12 -8.48 -11.90
C GLY A 273 4.39 -7.73 -10.77
N PHE A 274 3.10 -7.40 -10.95
CA PHE A 274 2.25 -6.95 -9.84
C PHE A 274 1.80 -8.15 -8.99
N GLN A 275 1.77 -7.97 -7.66
CA GLN A 275 1.11 -8.93 -6.76
C GLN A 275 -0.34 -8.50 -6.55
N ILE A 276 -1.29 -9.24 -7.13
CA ILE A 276 -2.72 -8.95 -6.95
C ILE A 276 -3.23 -9.67 -5.70
N ASP A 277 -3.25 -8.96 -4.58
CA ASP A 277 -3.68 -9.52 -3.30
C ASP A 277 -5.21 -9.53 -3.15
N SER A 278 -5.90 -8.59 -3.81
CA SER A 278 -7.35 -8.46 -3.74
C SER A 278 -7.98 -8.21 -5.11
N PHE A 279 -9.00 -9.00 -5.44
CA PHE A 279 -9.74 -8.92 -6.69
C PHE A 279 -11.24 -9.13 -6.44
N GLY A 280 -12.08 -8.19 -6.84
CA GLY A 280 -13.52 -8.31 -6.60
C GLY A 280 -14.36 -7.17 -7.15
N TYR A 281 -15.60 -7.07 -6.69
CA TYR A 281 -16.53 -5.99 -7.07
C TYR A 281 -16.33 -4.75 -6.20
N ASP A 282 -16.40 -3.56 -6.82
CA ASP A 282 -16.57 -2.32 -6.08
C ASP A 282 -17.99 -2.28 -5.50
N ARG A 283 -18.13 -1.69 -4.30
CA ARG A 283 -19.44 -1.46 -3.67
C ARG A 283 -20.29 -0.47 -4.46
N HIS A 284 -19.67 0.36 -5.28
CA HIS A 284 -20.33 1.38 -6.08
C HIS A 284 -20.07 1.15 -7.56
N THR A 285 -21.12 1.31 -8.36
CA THR A 285 -20.94 1.33 -9.81
C THR A 285 -20.15 2.58 -10.22
N ARG A 286 -19.13 2.40 -11.06
CA ARG A 286 -18.21 3.45 -11.49
C ARG A 286 -18.43 3.75 -12.97
N MET A 287 -18.64 5.03 -13.28
CA MET A 287 -18.71 5.52 -14.67
C MET A 287 -17.33 5.59 -15.34
N ARG A 288 -16.28 5.83 -14.56
CA ARG A 288 -14.91 6.04 -15.03
C ARG A 288 -13.93 5.28 -14.15
N SER A 289 -12.89 4.75 -14.79
CA SER A 289 -11.79 4.13 -14.07
C SER A 289 -10.96 5.15 -13.31
N ALA A 290 -10.44 4.73 -12.16
CA ALA A 290 -9.43 5.48 -11.42
C ALA A 290 -8.37 4.51 -10.89
N ILE A 291 -7.13 4.97 -10.86
CA ILE A 291 -6.00 4.25 -10.27
C ILE A 291 -5.44 5.12 -9.17
N TYR A 292 -5.39 4.56 -7.98
CA TYR A 292 -4.76 5.16 -6.83
C TYR A 292 -3.40 4.51 -6.61
N TYR A 293 -2.37 5.28 -6.29
CA TYR A 293 -1.00 4.77 -6.15
C TYR A 293 -0.23 5.41 -5.00
N GLN A 294 0.62 4.65 -4.33
CA GLN A 294 1.52 5.19 -3.31
C GLN A 294 2.51 6.18 -3.93
N PRO A 295 2.85 7.29 -3.23
CA PRO A 295 3.80 8.27 -3.75
C PRO A 295 5.12 7.63 -4.19
N GLY A 296 5.54 7.92 -5.42
CA GLY A 296 6.74 7.36 -6.04
C GLY A 296 6.50 6.20 -7.00
N LEU A 297 5.31 5.58 -6.98
CA LEU A 297 4.91 4.52 -7.93
C LEU A 297 4.07 5.05 -9.10
N GLN A 298 4.21 6.32 -9.45
CA GLN A 298 3.40 6.92 -10.51
C GLN A 298 3.63 6.25 -11.87
N GLU A 299 4.87 5.95 -12.23
CA GLU A 299 5.18 5.27 -13.50
C GLU A 299 4.52 3.89 -13.56
N ARG A 300 4.51 3.15 -12.44
CA ARG A 300 3.79 1.88 -12.34
C ARG A 300 2.28 2.06 -12.49
N ALA A 301 1.72 3.15 -11.96
CA ALA A 301 0.30 3.47 -12.16
C ALA A 301 -0.01 3.87 -13.62
N GLU A 302 0.92 4.52 -14.31
CA GLU A 302 0.84 4.84 -15.74
C GLU A 302 0.92 3.57 -16.61
N ASP A 303 1.74 2.59 -16.24
CA ASP A 303 1.76 1.26 -16.88
C ASP A 303 0.37 0.60 -16.80
N VAL A 304 -0.25 0.60 -15.61
CA VAL A 304 -1.60 0.06 -15.40
C VAL A 304 -2.64 0.86 -16.19
N GLN A 305 -2.50 2.19 -16.26
CA GLN A 305 -3.37 3.05 -17.07
C GLN A 305 -3.31 2.67 -18.56
N ALA A 306 -2.11 2.40 -19.06
CA ALA A 306 -1.89 1.95 -20.43
C ALA A 306 -2.51 0.56 -20.68
N MET A 307 -2.42 -0.37 -19.72
CA MET A 307 -3.07 -1.70 -19.79
C MET A 307 -4.59 -1.61 -19.85
N ILE A 308 -5.21 -0.68 -19.11
CA ILE A 308 -6.67 -0.46 -19.15
C ILE A 308 -7.10 0.08 -20.53
N GLY A 309 -6.24 0.84 -21.21
CA GLY A 309 -6.54 1.40 -22.53
C GLY A 309 -7.62 2.49 -22.54
N SER A 310 -7.96 3.05 -21.37
CA SER A 310 -8.93 4.13 -21.24
C SER A 310 -8.24 5.45 -20.89
N PRO A 311 -8.13 6.42 -21.83
CA PRO A 311 -7.45 7.69 -21.59
C PRO A 311 -8.17 8.58 -20.56
N GLU A 312 -9.42 8.28 -20.22
CA GLU A 312 -10.16 8.99 -19.16
C GLU A 312 -9.87 8.46 -17.76
N THR A 313 -9.07 7.39 -17.64
CA THR A 313 -8.67 6.82 -16.35
C THR A 313 -7.92 7.86 -15.53
N VAL A 314 -8.41 8.15 -14.33
CA VAL A 314 -7.82 9.18 -13.47
C VAL A 314 -6.74 8.57 -12.58
N LEU A 315 -5.54 9.16 -12.56
CA LEU A 315 -4.48 8.83 -11.61
C LEU A 315 -4.58 9.71 -10.35
N ARG A 316 -4.49 9.10 -9.17
CA ARG A 316 -4.55 9.78 -7.86
C ARG A 316 -3.48 9.23 -6.91
N PRO A 317 -2.69 10.06 -6.23
CA PRO A 317 -1.86 9.56 -5.14
C PRO A 317 -2.76 9.06 -3.99
N ILE A 318 -2.33 7.98 -3.33
CA ILE A 318 -2.89 7.50 -2.07
C ILE A 318 -2.37 8.39 -0.95
N ASP A 319 -3.29 8.97 -0.19
CA ASP A 319 -3.00 9.78 1.00
C ASP A 319 -3.64 9.21 2.29
N TRP A 320 -4.29 8.04 2.19
CA TRP A 320 -4.90 7.31 3.31
C TRP A 320 -4.15 6.00 3.63
N ASP A 321 -4.50 5.38 4.75
CA ASP A 321 -3.90 4.12 5.21
C ASP A 321 -4.49 2.92 4.47
N THR A 322 -3.63 2.11 3.86
CA THR A 322 -3.99 0.94 3.05
C THR A 322 -2.78 0.03 2.89
N GLU A 323 -3.03 -1.28 2.84
CA GLU A 323 -2.00 -2.29 2.57
C GLU A 323 -1.56 -2.33 1.10
N TYR A 324 -2.38 -1.81 0.19
CA TYR A 324 -2.10 -1.80 -1.24
C TYR A 324 -1.25 -0.60 -1.68
N ASP A 325 -0.30 -0.88 -2.57
CA ASP A 325 0.52 0.10 -3.25
C ASP A 325 -0.21 0.73 -4.45
N ILE A 326 -1.04 -0.06 -5.13
CA ILE A 326 -1.89 0.38 -6.24
C ILE A 326 -3.32 -0.14 -6.05
N ILE A 327 -4.31 0.72 -6.24
CA ILE A 327 -5.72 0.34 -6.21
C ILE A 327 -6.35 0.76 -7.53
N VAL A 328 -6.84 -0.22 -8.28
CA VAL A 328 -7.57 0.01 -9.52
C VAL A 328 -9.06 -0.09 -9.24
N THR A 329 -9.79 1.01 -9.45
CA THR A 329 -11.26 0.97 -9.55
C THR A 329 -11.63 1.04 -11.02
N TYR A 330 -12.07 -0.07 -11.61
CA TYR A 330 -12.50 -0.11 -13.00
C TYR A 330 -13.92 0.41 -13.13
N GLY A 331 -14.15 1.32 -14.08
CA GLY A 331 -15.48 1.87 -14.38
C GLY A 331 -15.78 1.84 -15.86
N ASP A 332 -17.06 1.65 -16.18
CA ASP A 332 -17.56 1.57 -17.54
C ASP A 332 -18.84 2.43 -17.65
N PRO A 333 -18.87 3.45 -18.52
CA PRO A 333 -20.00 4.36 -18.64
C PRO A 333 -21.25 3.69 -19.24
N GLU A 334 -21.10 2.67 -20.09
CA GLU A 334 -22.21 1.91 -20.67
C GLU A 334 -22.83 1.01 -19.60
N ALA A 335 -22.00 0.27 -18.88
CA ALA A 335 -22.45 -0.59 -17.79
C ALA A 335 -23.13 0.22 -16.67
N ALA A 336 -22.57 1.39 -16.33
CA ALA A 336 -23.15 2.28 -15.33
C ALA A 336 -24.48 2.91 -15.80
N THR A 337 -24.62 3.22 -17.09
CA THR A 337 -25.89 3.69 -17.67
C THR A 337 -26.95 2.58 -17.64
N ALA A 338 -26.59 1.34 -17.99
CA ALA A 338 -27.48 0.18 -17.95
C ALA A 338 -27.95 -0.13 -16.51
N ALA A 339 -27.08 0.07 -15.52
CA ALA A 339 -27.39 -0.08 -14.10
C ALA A 339 -28.25 1.07 -13.51
N ARG A 340 -28.69 2.05 -14.33
CA ARG A 340 -29.44 3.26 -13.92
C ARG A 340 -28.74 4.09 -12.85
N VAL A 341 -27.40 4.11 -12.85
CA VAL A 341 -26.62 4.94 -11.94
C VAL A 341 -26.73 6.40 -12.42
N PRO A 342 -27.07 7.37 -11.56
CA PRO A 342 -27.16 8.77 -11.97
C PRO A 342 -25.80 9.24 -12.52
N ARG A 343 -25.78 9.79 -13.74
CA ARG A 343 -24.57 10.43 -14.27
C ARG A 343 -24.13 11.55 -13.32
N PRO A 344 -22.83 11.73 -13.03
CA PRO A 344 -22.36 12.95 -12.39
C PRO A 344 -22.78 14.14 -13.26
N LEU A 345 -23.50 15.09 -12.67
CA LEU A 345 -23.90 16.32 -13.36
C LEU A 345 -22.65 17.05 -13.83
N VAL A 346 -22.39 17.03 -15.13
CA VAL A 346 -21.42 17.92 -15.77
C VAL A 346 -22.05 19.31 -15.79
N GLN A 347 -21.60 20.21 -14.92
CA GLN A 347 -21.91 21.63 -15.07
C GLN A 347 -21.11 22.17 -16.26
N GLY A 348 -21.73 22.16 -17.45
CA GLY A 348 -21.17 22.71 -18.68
C GLY A 348 -22.21 22.66 -19.79
N THR A 349 -22.57 23.85 -20.28
CA THR A 349 -23.67 24.16 -21.21
C THR A 349 -23.76 23.24 -22.43
N PHE A 350 -24.93 22.59 -22.61
CA PHE A 350 -25.36 22.09 -23.92
C PHE A 350 -26.51 22.95 -24.42
N ASP A 351 -26.25 23.67 -25.51
CA ASP A 351 -27.20 24.52 -26.22
C ASP A 351 -28.22 23.64 -26.96
N GLY A 352 -29.46 24.10 -27.02
CA GLY A 352 -30.64 23.28 -27.24
C GLY A 352 -30.79 22.77 -28.67
N THR A 353 -31.25 21.52 -28.78
CA THR A 353 -32.35 21.17 -29.69
C THR A 353 -32.98 19.85 -29.24
N ILE A 354 -34.12 19.95 -28.57
CA ILE A 354 -34.99 18.80 -28.31
C ILE A 354 -35.84 18.63 -29.56
N VAL A 355 -35.59 17.58 -30.34
CA VAL A 355 -36.57 17.10 -31.32
C VAL A 355 -37.52 16.18 -30.58
N SER A 356 -38.73 16.66 -30.38
CA SER A 356 -39.88 15.93 -29.86
C SER A 356 -40.25 14.74 -30.74
N GLY A 357 -40.36 13.55 -30.14
CA GLY A 357 -41.06 12.39 -30.69
C GLY A 357 -41.90 11.76 -29.57
N ASP A 358 -43.18 11.54 -29.84
CA ASP A 358 -44.29 11.34 -28.89
C ASP A 358 -44.19 10.14 -27.92
N PRO A 359 -44.86 10.22 -26.76
CA PRO A 359 -44.88 9.19 -25.72
C PRO A 359 -46.11 8.28 -25.86
N GLU A 360 -46.12 7.37 -26.84
CA GLU A 360 -47.10 6.27 -26.87
C GLU A 360 -46.45 5.01 -27.44
N ALA A 361 -45.86 4.20 -26.56
CA ALA A 361 -45.71 2.76 -26.80
C ALA A 361 -46.04 2.06 -25.47
N THR A 362 -47.24 1.50 -25.46
CA THR A 362 -47.88 0.77 -24.37
C THR A 362 -47.06 -0.44 -23.96
N GLY A 363 -47.00 -0.68 -22.64
CA GLY A 363 -46.40 -1.89 -22.09
C GLY A 363 -47.19 -3.12 -22.50
N GLU A 364 -46.61 -3.92 -23.38
CA GLU A 364 -46.93 -5.35 -23.57
C GLU A 364 -45.77 -6.17 -24.17
N ASP A 365 -44.60 -5.58 -24.49
CA ASP A 365 -43.43 -6.30 -25.06
C ASP A 365 -42.23 -6.47 -24.09
N ALA A 366 -42.45 -6.39 -22.77
CA ALA A 366 -41.37 -6.44 -21.76
C ALA A 366 -41.46 -7.63 -20.78
N VAL A 367 -42.15 -8.71 -21.15
CA VAL A 367 -42.23 -9.95 -20.34
C VAL A 367 -42.12 -11.19 -21.24
N GLU A 368 -41.01 -11.35 -21.97
CA GLU A 368 -40.62 -12.64 -22.55
C GLU A 368 -39.11 -12.68 -22.87
N ALA A 369 -38.27 -12.42 -21.85
CA ALA A 369 -36.81 -12.65 -21.94
C ALA A 369 -36.21 -12.91 -20.55
N GLY A 370 -36.92 -13.69 -19.72
CA GLY A 370 -36.57 -13.85 -18.31
C GLY A 370 -37.09 -15.13 -17.67
N GLU A 371 -37.37 -16.19 -18.43
CA GLU A 371 -37.69 -17.51 -17.88
C GLU A 371 -37.21 -18.58 -18.87
N ASP A 372 -35.93 -18.98 -18.77
CA ASP A 372 -35.40 -20.30 -19.18
C ASP A 372 -33.87 -20.28 -19.03
N ALA A 373 -33.37 -20.55 -17.82
CA ALA A 373 -32.06 -21.18 -17.57
C ALA A 373 -31.80 -21.30 -16.06
N VAL A 374 -32.52 -22.18 -15.37
CA VAL A 374 -32.04 -22.83 -14.15
C VAL A 374 -32.39 -24.32 -14.25
N ASP A 375 -31.42 -25.15 -13.83
CA ASP A 375 -31.31 -26.62 -13.91
C ASP A 375 -30.82 -27.11 -15.28
N ILE A 376 -29.68 -27.80 -15.44
CA ILE A 376 -29.21 -29.01 -14.75
C ILE A 376 -27.67 -29.09 -14.84
N ILE A 377 -26.99 -29.41 -13.74
CA ILE A 377 -25.68 -30.08 -13.75
C ILE A 377 -25.96 -31.58 -13.78
N GLU A 378 -25.48 -32.32 -14.79
CA GLU A 378 -25.11 -33.75 -14.71
C GLU A 378 -24.55 -34.24 -16.08
N ASP A 379 -23.22 -34.35 -16.19
CA ASP A 379 -22.42 -35.40 -16.91
C ASP A 379 -21.03 -34.85 -17.35
N PRO A 380 -19.90 -35.35 -16.80
CA PRO A 380 -18.55 -34.89 -17.11
C PRO A 380 -17.88 -35.60 -18.31
N SER A 381 -18.62 -36.06 -19.33
CA SER A 381 -18.07 -36.89 -20.42
C SER A 381 -18.28 -36.40 -21.87
N SER A 382 -18.68 -35.15 -22.09
CA SER A 382 -18.89 -34.60 -23.45
C SER A 382 -18.02 -33.37 -23.74
N ALA A 383 -16.70 -33.54 -23.71
CA ALA A 383 -15.77 -32.62 -24.35
C ALA A 383 -15.63 -32.99 -25.84
N PRO A 384 -15.76 -32.06 -26.79
CA PRO A 384 -15.27 -32.30 -28.15
C PRO A 384 -13.74 -32.22 -28.20
N ASP A 385 -13.14 -33.31 -28.69
CA ASP A 385 -11.72 -33.43 -29.04
C ASP A 385 -11.28 -32.35 -30.03
N ALA A 386 -10.34 -31.48 -29.63
CA ALA A 386 -9.42 -30.80 -30.55
C ALA A 386 -8.28 -30.07 -29.80
N VAL A 387 -7.33 -30.83 -29.27
CA VAL A 387 -5.92 -30.38 -29.17
C VAL A 387 -5.05 -31.50 -29.71
N GLN A 388 -4.67 -31.41 -30.98
CA GLN A 388 -3.56 -32.18 -31.54
C GLN A 388 -3.02 -31.50 -32.80
N GLU A 389 -2.09 -30.55 -32.62
CA GLU A 389 -0.91 -30.47 -33.48
C GLU A 389 0.19 -29.65 -32.78
N TRP A 390 1.21 -30.35 -32.30
CA TRP A 390 2.49 -29.83 -31.84
C TRP A 390 3.59 -30.48 -32.72
N MET A 391 4.27 -29.66 -33.55
CA MET A 391 5.72 -29.61 -33.91
C MET A 391 6.47 -30.91 -34.37
N PRO A 392 7.74 -30.91 -34.88
CA PRO A 392 8.64 -29.90 -35.50
C PRO A 392 9.32 -30.35 -36.84
N GLY A 393 10.12 -29.47 -37.48
CA GLY A 393 11.38 -29.85 -38.16
C GLY A 393 11.62 -29.42 -39.63
N MET A 394 12.46 -28.39 -39.84
CA MET A 394 13.67 -28.43 -40.68
C MET A 394 14.53 -27.19 -40.43
#